data_AF-A0A9D2PSJ7-F1
#
_entry.id   AF-A0A9D2PSJ7-F1
#
_cell.length_a   1.000
_cell.length_b   1.000
_cell.length_c   1.000
_cell.angle_alpha   90.00
_cell.angle_beta   90.00
_cell.angle_gamma   90.00
#
_symmetry.space_group_name_H-M   'P 1'
#
loop_
_entity.id
_entity.type
_entity.pdbx_description
1 polymer ?
#
loop_
_entity_poly.entity_id
_entity_poly.type
_entity_poly.pdbx_seq_one_letter_code
_entity_poly.pdbx_strand_id
1 'polypeptide(L)'
;MKKRIIKAGILLAVFLLGVAGFSCLMNQKGTDNKTDMETAVMPVMAMLLGDTEVNRMYGYAQEMETDYLRDTLTPVGTDKTLGVSITPNGQEIDSLVYEIRTFDGDKVVENDKIKTFQEQADGKLTAEFTLKKSILMNQEYALVLTLNTEEGSWNYYTRLIQRAGLNTQKYLDFVSSFYTKTFSKDNKGDLSAYMESDDSAGNNSFYDLNIHADMDMLTWGLLAPQISRPGIPSIKEINENTGSVSITYSITAENENGEVEHYQVEEFYRMRYDQTRIRLLDFKRSAKQVLTTEQTVASGGKLNLGVTDRAVQYKVSEDGGIAAFVQQGDLWAYNIETNKLTRIFTFRDAGSNDERNDYDQHDIQIVRIEENGDMDYVV
;
A
#
# COMPACT_ATOMS: atom_id res chain seq x y z
N MET A 1 -37.44 37.43 -51.75
CA MET A 1 -37.38 36.54 -50.56
C MET A 1 -36.75 35.17 -50.86
N LYS A 2 -37.18 34.43 -51.90
CA LYS A 2 -36.65 33.09 -52.23
C LYS A 2 -35.11 32.99 -52.35
N LYS A 3 -34.43 33.95 -53.00
CA LYS A 3 -32.95 33.94 -53.13
C LYS A 3 -32.19 34.15 -51.81
N ARG A 4 -32.77 34.86 -50.82
CA ARG A 4 -32.13 35.06 -49.50
C ARG A 4 -32.27 33.82 -48.61
N ILE A 5 -33.43 33.14 -48.70
CA ILE A 5 -33.68 31.88 -48.00
C ILE A 5 -32.77 30.77 -48.51
N ILE A 6 -32.58 30.68 -49.83
CA ILE A 6 -31.65 29.70 -50.43
C ILE A 6 -30.21 29.95 -49.97
N LYS A 7 -29.75 31.21 -49.95
CA LYS A 7 -28.42 31.56 -49.45
C LYS A 7 -28.24 31.24 -47.96
N ALA A 8 -29.26 31.48 -47.14
CA ALA A 8 -29.23 31.12 -45.72
C ALA A 8 -29.17 29.59 -45.51
N GLY A 9 -29.92 28.83 -46.32
CA GLY A 9 -29.87 27.35 -46.27
C GLY A 9 -28.52 26.78 -46.68
N ILE A 10 -27.89 27.33 -47.72
CA ILE A 10 -26.53 26.92 -48.14
C ILE A 10 -25.52 27.23 -47.03
N LEU A 11 -25.62 28.40 -46.39
CA LEU A 11 -24.69 28.80 -45.34
C LEU A 11 -24.83 27.92 -44.09
N LEU A 12 -26.06 27.54 -43.73
CA LEU A 12 -26.34 26.58 -42.65
C LEU A 12 -25.76 25.19 -42.98
N ALA A 13 -25.91 24.73 -44.22
CA ALA A 13 -25.38 23.43 -44.64
C ALA A 13 -23.83 23.40 -44.59
N VAL A 14 -23.17 24.47 -45.04
CA VAL A 14 -21.71 24.60 -44.93
C VAL A 14 -21.25 24.67 -43.48
N PHE A 15 -22.00 25.36 -42.61
CA PHE A 15 -21.70 25.41 -41.18
C PHE A 15 -21.83 24.04 -40.53
N LEU A 16 -22.91 23.29 -40.80
CA LEU A 16 -23.11 21.95 -40.26
C LEU A 16 -22.07 20.95 -40.77
N LEU A 17 -21.70 21.02 -42.06
CA LEU A 17 -20.62 20.22 -42.63
C LEU A 17 -19.26 20.58 -42.03
N GLY A 18 -19.02 21.88 -41.78
CA GLY A 18 -17.83 22.37 -41.10
C GLY A 18 -17.74 21.85 -39.68
N VAL A 19 -18.81 21.96 -38.89
CA VAL A 19 -18.90 21.45 -37.51
C VAL A 19 -18.78 19.93 -37.48
N ALA A 20 -19.42 19.20 -38.40
CA ALA A 20 -19.31 17.75 -38.48
C ALA A 20 -17.89 17.31 -38.89
N GLY A 21 -17.26 18.01 -39.84
CA GLY A 21 -15.88 17.76 -40.25
C GLY A 21 -14.88 18.05 -39.13
N PHE A 22 -15.02 19.19 -38.45
CA PHE A 22 -14.19 19.54 -37.28
C PHE A 22 -14.43 18.61 -36.11
N SER A 23 -15.68 18.22 -35.85
CA SER A 23 -16.01 17.24 -34.83
C SER A 23 -15.44 15.88 -35.17
N CYS A 24 -15.47 15.43 -36.44
CA CYS A 24 -14.87 14.16 -36.83
C CYS A 24 -13.32 14.19 -36.76
N LEU A 25 -12.69 15.34 -37.07
CA LEU A 25 -11.25 15.56 -36.92
C LEU A 25 -10.79 15.69 -35.46
N MET A 26 -11.53 16.41 -34.61
CA MET A 26 -11.24 16.50 -33.17
C MET A 26 -11.63 15.24 -32.40
N ASN A 27 -12.53 14.43 -32.94
CA ASN A 27 -12.98 13.15 -32.37
C ASN A 27 -12.24 11.95 -33.02
N GLN A 28 -11.19 12.21 -33.83
CA GLN A 28 -10.13 11.22 -33.99
C GLN A 28 -9.48 11.07 -32.62
N LYS A 29 -9.92 10.04 -31.91
CA LYS A 29 -9.26 9.47 -30.75
C LYS A 29 -7.76 9.60 -30.96
N GLY A 30 -7.11 10.44 -30.16
CA GLY A 30 -5.66 10.38 -30.02
C GLY A 30 -5.31 8.92 -29.82
N THR A 31 -4.36 8.41 -30.60
CA THR A 31 -3.90 7.03 -30.52
C THR A 31 -3.61 6.76 -29.05
N ASP A 32 -4.41 5.91 -28.40
CA ASP A 32 -4.21 5.53 -27.01
C ASP A 32 -3.02 4.58 -27.02
N ASN A 33 -1.81 5.14 -27.13
CA ASN A 33 -0.55 4.41 -27.05
C ASN A 33 -0.25 4.06 -25.58
N LYS A 34 -1.25 3.58 -24.86
CA LYS A 34 -1.08 2.97 -23.55
C LYS A 34 -0.78 1.51 -23.76
N THR A 35 0.26 1.03 -23.12
CA THR A 35 0.51 -0.40 -22.99
C THR A 35 0.18 -0.74 -21.56
N ASP A 36 -0.73 -1.69 -21.37
CA ASP A 36 -1.01 -2.20 -20.04
C ASP A 36 0.25 -2.93 -19.55
N MET A 37 0.63 -2.70 -18.29
CA MET A 37 1.69 -3.48 -17.68
C MET A 37 1.23 -4.93 -17.53
N GLU A 38 2.18 -5.86 -17.59
CA GLU A 38 1.89 -7.26 -17.27
C GLU A 38 1.45 -7.36 -15.80
N THR A 39 0.41 -8.17 -15.56
CA THR A 39 -0.09 -8.42 -14.21
C THR A 39 0.99 -9.07 -13.35
N ALA A 40 1.05 -8.73 -12.07
CA ALA A 40 1.95 -9.39 -11.13
C ALA A 40 1.72 -10.92 -11.14
N VAL A 41 2.81 -11.69 -11.17
CA VAL A 41 2.75 -13.17 -11.21
C VAL A 41 3.27 -13.83 -9.93
N MET A 42 4.04 -13.12 -9.11
CA MET A 42 4.68 -13.70 -7.93
C MET A 42 3.66 -14.01 -6.81
N PRO A 43 3.74 -15.18 -6.16
CA PRO A 43 2.97 -15.46 -4.95
C PRO A 43 3.30 -14.47 -3.82
N VAL A 44 2.35 -14.27 -2.90
CA VAL A 44 2.58 -13.50 -1.67
C VAL A 44 2.65 -14.46 -0.49
N MET A 45 3.51 -14.15 0.49
CA MET A 45 3.67 -14.98 1.68
C MET A 45 3.46 -14.15 2.94
N ALA A 46 2.94 -14.76 4.00
CA ALA A 46 2.90 -14.20 5.34
C ALA A 46 3.34 -15.26 6.35
N MET A 47 3.88 -14.84 7.48
CA MET A 47 4.09 -15.72 8.62
C MET A 47 2.75 -15.94 9.35
N LEU A 48 2.59 -17.10 9.99
CA LEU A 48 1.45 -17.42 10.83
C LEU A 48 1.88 -17.53 12.29
N LEU A 49 1.20 -16.79 13.15
CA LEU A 49 1.30 -16.93 14.60
C LEU A 49 -0.07 -17.41 15.12
N GLY A 50 -0.17 -18.70 15.40
CA GLY A 50 -1.48 -19.35 15.54
C GLY A 50 -2.26 -19.20 14.24
N ASP A 51 -3.48 -18.67 14.33
CA ASP A 51 -4.35 -18.41 13.17
C ASP A 51 -4.22 -16.98 12.61
N THR A 52 -3.29 -16.17 13.15
CA THR A 52 -3.11 -14.78 12.73
C THR A 52 -1.99 -14.67 11.71
N GLU A 53 -2.30 -14.20 10.50
CA GLU A 53 -1.29 -13.78 9.53
C GLU A 53 -0.57 -12.52 10.02
N VAL A 54 0.75 -12.54 9.95
CA VAL A 54 1.64 -11.44 10.29
C VAL A 54 2.79 -11.36 9.29
N ASN A 55 3.52 -10.25 9.26
CA ASN A 55 4.76 -10.12 8.49
C ASN A 55 4.59 -10.55 7.03
N ARG A 56 3.71 -9.86 6.31
CA ARG A 56 3.53 -10.06 4.87
C ARG A 56 4.86 -9.78 4.15
N MET A 57 5.20 -10.64 3.20
CA MET A 57 6.42 -10.63 2.42
C MET A 57 6.08 -10.72 0.93
N TYR A 58 6.74 -9.89 0.14
CA TYR A 58 6.69 -9.91 -1.32
C TYR A 58 7.96 -10.60 -1.87
N GLY A 59 7.80 -11.33 -2.97
CA GLY A 59 8.85 -12.18 -3.52
C GLY A 59 9.92 -11.38 -4.25
N TYR A 60 11.18 -11.83 -4.11
CA TYR A 60 12.32 -11.34 -4.87
C TYR A 60 12.76 -12.41 -5.88
N ALA A 61 12.89 -11.99 -7.15
CA ALA A 61 13.38 -12.86 -8.22
C ALA A 61 14.88 -13.20 -8.09
N GLN A 62 15.64 -12.32 -7.43
CA GLN A 62 17.06 -12.51 -7.16
C GLN A 62 17.29 -12.67 -5.65
N GLU A 63 18.36 -13.38 -5.29
CA GLU A 63 18.75 -13.48 -3.89
C GLU A 63 19.27 -12.12 -3.40
N MET A 64 18.72 -11.67 -2.28
CA MET A 64 19.09 -10.41 -1.63
C MET A 64 20.07 -10.66 -0.50
N GLU A 65 20.97 -9.70 -0.26
CA GLU A 65 21.88 -9.71 0.89
C GLU A 65 21.09 -9.47 2.19
N THR A 66 21.05 -10.48 3.06
CA THR A 66 20.16 -10.51 4.23
C THR A 66 20.42 -9.40 5.24
N ASP A 67 21.66 -8.91 5.33
CA ASP A 67 22.09 -7.90 6.31
C ASP A 67 21.40 -6.56 6.13
N TYR A 68 20.95 -6.29 4.90
CA TYR A 68 20.21 -5.07 4.54
C TYR A 68 18.69 -5.24 4.67
N LEU A 69 18.19 -6.46 4.95
CA LEU A 69 16.77 -6.78 5.02
C LEU A 69 16.29 -6.80 6.47
N ARG A 70 15.97 -5.62 7.01
CA ARG A 70 15.46 -5.45 8.40
C ARG A 70 13.94 -5.26 8.52
N ASP A 71 13.17 -5.58 7.48
CA ASP A 71 11.76 -5.17 7.36
C ASP A 71 10.86 -5.66 8.51
N THR A 72 10.82 -6.98 8.75
CA THR A 72 9.95 -7.58 9.77
C THR A 72 10.69 -8.55 10.69
N LEU A 73 10.09 -8.84 11.85
CA LEU A 73 10.64 -9.70 12.89
C LEU A 73 9.58 -10.71 13.35
N THR A 74 9.86 -11.99 13.17
CA THR A 74 9.00 -13.09 13.57
C THR A 74 9.48 -13.67 14.90
N PRO A 75 8.69 -13.55 15.99
CA PRO A 75 9.00 -14.22 17.24
C PRO A 75 8.67 -15.72 17.14
N VAL A 76 9.54 -16.57 17.66
CA VAL A 76 9.32 -18.01 17.76
C VAL A 76 9.26 -18.48 19.21
N GLY A 77 8.30 -19.37 19.48
CA GLY A 77 8.07 -19.96 20.79
C GLY A 77 9.16 -20.95 21.21
N THR A 78 9.00 -21.53 22.40
CA THR A 78 9.90 -22.58 22.91
C THR A 78 9.69 -23.93 22.23
N ASP A 79 8.51 -24.13 21.62
CA ASP A 79 8.21 -25.26 20.75
C ASP A 79 8.96 -25.21 19.41
N LYS A 80 9.49 -24.03 19.05
CA LYS A 80 10.22 -23.76 17.80
C LYS A 80 9.38 -23.95 16.54
N THR A 81 8.06 -23.85 16.68
CA THR A 81 7.12 -24.01 15.58
C THR A 81 6.87 -22.67 14.90
N LEU A 82 6.86 -22.69 13.57
CA LEU A 82 6.60 -21.58 12.69
C LEU A 82 5.55 -22.02 11.68
N GLY A 83 4.68 -21.08 11.28
CA GLY A 83 3.74 -21.29 10.20
C GLY A 83 3.93 -20.25 9.11
N VAL A 84 3.53 -20.61 7.89
CA VAL A 84 3.42 -19.69 6.75
C VAL A 84 2.06 -19.84 6.08
N SER A 85 1.58 -18.74 5.54
CA SER A 85 0.43 -18.65 4.65
C SER A 85 0.91 -18.13 3.30
N ILE A 86 0.50 -18.77 2.22
CA ILE A 86 0.92 -18.48 0.85
C ILE A 86 -0.32 -18.21 0.03
N THR A 87 -0.38 -17.03 -0.58
CA THR A 87 -1.36 -16.69 -1.61
C THR A 87 -0.73 -17.04 -2.97
N PRO A 88 -1.15 -18.13 -3.64
CA PRO A 88 -0.45 -18.63 -4.83
C PRO A 88 -0.58 -17.72 -6.05
N ASN A 89 -1.62 -16.90 -6.13
CA ASN A 89 -1.88 -15.98 -7.25
C ASN A 89 -1.86 -16.66 -8.62
N GLY A 90 -2.45 -17.86 -8.70
CA GLY A 90 -2.55 -18.64 -9.93
C GLY A 90 -1.35 -19.53 -10.26
N GLN A 91 -0.33 -19.56 -9.39
CA GLN A 91 0.87 -20.41 -9.56
C GLN A 91 0.70 -21.77 -8.87
N GLU A 92 1.14 -22.85 -9.53
CA GLU A 92 1.32 -24.15 -8.86
C GLU A 92 2.57 -24.12 -7.96
N ILE A 93 2.42 -24.53 -6.69
CA ILE A 93 3.49 -24.50 -5.69
C ILE A 93 4.11 -25.90 -5.52
N ASP A 94 5.39 -26.04 -5.89
CA ASP A 94 6.12 -27.32 -5.80
C ASP A 94 6.68 -27.59 -4.40
N SER A 95 7.35 -26.59 -3.82
CA SER A 95 7.99 -26.72 -2.52
C SER A 95 8.42 -25.38 -1.94
N LEU A 96 8.51 -25.34 -0.61
CA LEU A 96 9.08 -24.24 0.14
C LEU A 96 10.36 -24.72 0.82
N VAL A 97 11.46 -24.02 0.61
CA VAL A 97 12.70 -24.22 1.37
C VAL A 97 12.81 -23.10 2.38
N TYR A 98 13.08 -23.42 3.65
CA TYR A 98 13.44 -22.40 4.64
C TYR A 98 14.91 -22.56 5.02
N GLU A 99 15.58 -21.43 5.24
CA GLU A 99 16.92 -21.36 5.80
C GLU A 99 16.94 -20.38 6.97
N ILE A 100 17.48 -20.82 8.10
CA ILE A 100 17.85 -19.95 9.22
C ILE A 100 19.32 -19.63 9.08
N ARG A 101 19.64 -18.35 8.92
CA ARG A 101 21.02 -17.86 8.80
C ARG A 101 21.36 -16.97 9.97
N THR A 102 22.65 -16.91 10.30
CA THR A 102 23.16 -15.84 11.18
C THR A 102 22.78 -14.47 10.62
N PHE A 103 22.70 -13.46 11.48
CA PHE A 103 22.21 -12.14 11.06
C PHE A 103 23.08 -11.49 9.97
N ASP A 104 24.38 -11.84 9.93
CA ASP A 104 25.34 -11.46 8.90
C ASP A 104 25.24 -12.29 7.60
N GLY A 105 24.22 -13.16 7.46
CA GLY A 105 23.93 -13.93 6.26
C GLY A 105 24.91 -15.07 5.93
N ASP A 106 26.11 -15.03 6.50
CA ASP A 106 27.26 -15.86 6.13
C ASP A 106 27.08 -17.35 6.46
N LYS A 107 26.34 -17.67 7.52
CA LYS A 107 26.26 -19.04 8.02
C LYS A 107 24.82 -19.54 8.11
N VAL A 108 24.54 -20.59 7.33
CA VAL A 108 23.32 -21.39 7.49
C VAL A 108 23.40 -22.18 8.80
N VAL A 109 22.49 -21.87 9.71
CA VAL A 109 22.28 -22.58 10.97
C VAL A 109 21.45 -23.84 10.70
N GLU A 110 20.35 -23.70 9.98
CA GLU A 110 19.42 -24.78 9.65
C GLU A 110 18.79 -24.53 8.28
N ASN A 111 18.47 -25.60 7.58
CA ASN A 111 17.57 -25.55 6.43
C ASN A 111 16.77 -26.85 6.33
N ASP A 112 15.60 -26.75 5.71
CA ASP A 112 14.79 -27.92 5.34
C ASP A 112 13.85 -27.58 4.18
N LYS A 113 13.22 -28.62 3.62
CA LYS A 113 12.29 -28.51 2.51
C LYS A 113 10.90 -29.03 2.89
N ILE A 114 9.90 -28.20 2.64
CA ILE A 114 8.48 -28.46 2.82
C ILE A 114 7.86 -28.71 1.45
N LYS A 115 7.11 -29.81 1.31
CA LYS A 115 6.39 -30.19 0.08
C LYS A 115 4.89 -30.41 0.30
N THR A 116 4.46 -30.40 1.55
CA THR A 116 3.06 -30.65 1.91
C THR A 116 2.49 -29.36 2.44
N PHE A 117 1.42 -28.92 1.80
CA PHE A 117 0.68 -27.73 2.17
C PHE A 117 -0.78 -28.11 2.45
N GLN A 118 -1.44 -27.33 3.30
CA GLN A 118 -2.86 -27.44 3.55
C GLN A 118 -3.58 -26.32 2.81
N GLU A 119 -4.42 -26.69 1.85
CA GLU A 119 -5.27 -25.74 1.14
C GLU A 119 -6.42 -25.27 2.04
N GLN A 120 -6.57 -23.95 2.12
CA GLN A 120 -7.61 -23.27 2.86
C GLN A 120 -8.80 -22.94 1.96
N ALA A 121 -9.96 -22.65 2.55
CA ALA A 121 -11.19 -22.38 1.80
C ALA A 121 -11.11 -21.12 0.89
N ASP A 122 -10.20 -20.19 1.20
CA ASP A 122 -9.94 -18.97 0.42
C ASP A 122 -8.88 -19.18 -0.70
N GLY A 123 -8.42 -20.42 -0.91
CA GLY A 123 -7.42 -20.77 -1.91
C GLY A 123 -5.98 -20.52 -1.48
N LYS A 124 -5.74 -20.05 -0.24
CA LYS A 124 -4.39 -19.97 0.32
C LYS A 124 -3.86 -21.35 0.68
N LEU A 125 -2.54 -21.48 0.69
CA LEU A 125 -1.83 -22.66 1.15
C LEU A 125 -1.12 -22.36 2.46
N THR A 126 -1.26 -23.22 3.45
CA THR A 126 -0.54 -23.09 4.72
C THR A 126 0.43 -24.25 4.95
N ALA A 127 1.52 -23.97 5.66
CA ALA A 127 2.44 -24.99 6.13
C ALA A 127 2.97 -24.64 7.51
N GLU A 128 3.11 -25.66 8.35
CA GLU A 128 3.75 -25.59 9.66
C GLU A 128 5.06 -26.37 9.63
N PHE A 129 6.09 -25.82 10.27
CA PHE A 129 7.37 -26.48 10.44
C PHE A 129 8.00 -26.14 11.78
N THR A 130 8.78 -27.10 12.31
CA THR A 130 9.46 -26.96 13.60
C THR A 130 10.97 -27.01 13.39
N LEU A 131 11.69 -26.04 13.96
CA LEU A 131 13.15 -26.01 13.88
C LEU A 131 13.75 -27.21 14.65
N LYS A 132 14.58 -27.99 13.97
CA LYS A 132 15.26 -29.17 14.52
C LYS A 132 16.39 -28.76 15.43
N LYS A 133 17.20 -27.78 15.02
CA LYS A 133 18.29 -27.23 15.81
C LYS A 133 17.76 -26.19 16.79
N SER A 134 18.52 -25.98 17.85
CA SER A 134 18.26 -24.86 18.76
C SER A 134 18.96 -23.62 18.22
N ILE A 135 18.27 -22.49 18.31
CA ILE A 135 18.85 -21.17 18.10
C ILE A 135 19.08 -20.48 19.44
N LEU A 136 19.94 -19.47 19.47
CA LEU A 136 20.26 -18.77 20.70
C LEU A 136 19.11 -17.85 21.10
N MET A 137 18.73 -17.91 22.39
CA MET A 137 17.75 -17.01 22.96
C MET A 137 18.24 -15.56 22.85
N ASN A 138 17.32 -14.64 22.57
CA ASN A 138 17.57 -13.20 22.46
C ASN A 138 18.51 -12.80 21.31
N GLN A 139 18.82 -13.72 20.39
CA GLN A 139 19.60 -13.45 19.19
C GLN A 139 18.69 -13.42 17.96
N GLU A 140 18.90 -12.44 17.10
CA GLU A 140 18.24 -12.34 15.80
C GLU A 140 18.96 -13.21 14.76
N TYR A 141 18.16 -13.79 13.88
CA TYR A 141 18.59 -14.58 12.72
C TYR A 141 17.84 -14.09 11.49
N ALA A 142 18.39 -14.31 10.30
CA ALA A 142 17.65 -14.15 9.06
C ALA A 142 16.87 -15.45 8.77
N LEU A 143 15.58 -15.33 8.47
CA LEU A 143 14.76 -16.40 7.91
C LEU A 143 14.58 -16.12 6.43
N VAL A 144 15.22 -16.95 5.61
CA VAL A 144 15.10 -16.94 4.15
C VAL A 144 14.14 -18.04 3.73
N LEU A 145 13.16 -17.71 2.91
CA LEU A 145 12.13 -18.61 2.43
C LEU A 145 12.20 -18.61 0.90
N THR A 146 12.50 -19.74 0.28
CA THR A 146 12.53 -19.88 -1.17
C THR A 146 11.36 -20.74 -1.62
N LEU A 147 10.38 -20.12 -2.26
CA LEU A 147 9.20 -20.77 -2.82
C LEU A 147 9.49 -21.16 -4.26
N ASN A 148 9.34 -22.44 -4.58
CA ASN A 148 9.51 -22.96 -5.94
C ASN A 148 8.13 -23.19 -6.55
N THR A 149 7.92 -22.65 -7.74
CA THR A 149 6.72 -22.77 -8.55
C THR A 149 7.07 -23.29 -9.94
N GLU A 150 6.06 -23.61 -10.74
CA GLU A 150 6.25 -24.02 -12.14
C GLU A 150 6.97 -22.96 -13.00
N GLU A 151 6.81 -21.67 -12.67
CA GLU A 151 7.42 -20.53 -13.38
C GLU A 151 8.80 -20.13 -12.85
N GLY A 152 9.22 -20.60 -11.66
CA GLY A 152 10.52 -20.27 -11.09
C GLY A 152 10.62 -20.31 -9.58
N SER A 153 11.68 -19.70 -9.04
CA SER A 153 11.93 -19.63 -7.60
C SER A 153 11.89 -18.19 -7.12
N TRP A 154 11.16 -17.95 -6.02
CA TRP A 154 10.96 -16.63 -5.43
C TRP A 154 11.45 -16.63 -3.98
N ASN A 155 12.23 -15.61 -3.60
CA ASN A 155 12.80 -15.50 -2.27
C ASN A 155 12.01 -14.50 -1.40
N TYR A 156 11.79 -14.85 -0.14
CA TYR A 156 11.09 -14.04 0.85
C TYR A 156 11.93 -13.98 2.12
N TYR A 157 11.85 -12.85 2.82
CA TYR A 157 12.76 -12.53 3.90
C TYR A 157 12.03 -11.95 5.10
N THR A 158 12.37 -12.45 6.28
CA THR A 158 11.98 -11.88 7.56
C THR A 158 13.08 -12.19 8.58
N ARG A 159 13.10 -11.48 9.71
CA ARG A 159 13.99 -11.82 10.82
C ARG A 159 13.30 -12.81 11.74
N LEU A 160 14.08 -13.58 12.48
CA LEU A 160 13.61 -14.55 13.45
C LEU A 160 14.25 -14.28 14.81
N ILE A 161 13.45 -14.32 15.88
CA ILE A 161 13.97 -14.24 17.26
C ILE A 161 13.26 -15.22 18.18
N GLN A 162 14.04 -15.98 18.95
CA GLN A 162 13.51 -16.79 20.04
C GLN A 162 13.66 -16.04 21.37
N ARG A 163 12.54 -15.72 22.02
CA ARG A 163 12.53 -14.96 23.28
C ARG A 163 11.33 -15.36 24.14
N ALA A 164 11.54 -15.44 25.44
CA ALA A 164 10.49 -15.74 26.42
C ALA A 164 9.81 -14.46 26.91
N GLY A 165 8.58 -14.57 27.42
CA GLY A 165 7.87 -13.45 28.02
C GLY A 165 7.40 -12.38 27.03
N LEU A 166 7.37 -12.70 25.73
CA LEU A 166 6.84 -11.79 24.72
C LEU A 166 5.31 -11.67 24.85
N ASN A 167 4.82 -10.44 24.71
CA ASN A 167 3.39 -10.14 24.71
C ASN A 167 2.83 -10.06 23.28
N THR A 168 3.37 -10.84 22.35
CA THR A 168 3.10 -10.74 20.90
C THR A 168 1.61 -10.71 20.59
N GLN A 169 0.85 -11.72 21.05
CA GLN A 169 -0.59 -11.79 20.76
C GLN A 169 -1.34 -10.58 21.31
N LYS A 170 -1.03 -10.12 22.53
CA LYS A 170 -1.67 -8.94 23.12
C LYS A 170 -1.41 -7.68 22.29
N TYR A 171 -0.22 -7.54 21.70
CA TYR A 171 0.11 -6.42 20.83
C TYR A 171 -0.63 -6.49 19.50
N LEU A 172 -0.73 -7.68 18.89
CA LEU A 172 -1.49 -7.89 17.65
C LEU A 172 -2.99 -7.63 17.86
N ASP A 173 -3.57 -8.15 18.95
CA ASP A 173 -4.97 -7.94 19.32
C ASP A 173 -5.25 -6.45 19.57
N PHE A 174 -4.33 -5.75 20.26
CA PHE A 174 -4.44 -4.32 20.51
C PHE A 174 -4.46 -3.53 19.20
N VAL A 175 -3.50 -3.77 18.30
CA VAL A 175 -3.43 -3.08 17.01
C VAL A 175 -4.71 -3.30 16.22
N SER A 176 -5.13 -4.57 16.09
CA SER A 176 -6.36 -4.94 15.39
C SER A 176 -7.59 -4.24 15.97
N SER A 177 -7.72 -4.22 17.30
CA SER A 177 -8.82 -3.53 17.97
C SER A 177 -8.76 -2.02 17.84
N PHE A 178 -7.55 -1.42 17.89
CA PHE A 178 -7.39 0.02 17.88
C PHE A 178 -7.83 0.61 16.54
N TYR A 179 -7.24 0.14 15.42
CA TYR A 179 -7.53 0.72 14.11
C TYR A 179 -9.00 0.52 13.72
N THR A 180 -9.57 -0.67 13.98
CA THR A 180 -10.98 -0.96 13.70
C THR A 180 -11.94 -0.09 14.51
N LYS A 181 -11.62 0.19 15.78
CA LYS A 181 -12.43 1.07 16.62
C LYS A 181 -12.47 2.51 16.10
N THR A 182 -11.46 2.96 15.37
CA THR A 182 -11.41 4.33 14.84
C THR A 182 -12.51 4.65 13.82
N PHE A 183 -13.15 3.62 13.24
CA PHE A 183 -14.25 3.77 12.28
C PHE A 183 -15.62 4.05 12.91
N SER A 184 -15.72 4.10 14.24
CA SER A 184 -16.95 4.50 14.92
C SER A 184 -16.68 5.56 15.99
N LYS A 185 -17.43 6.66 15.91
CA LYS A 185 -17.36 7.78 16.86
C LYS A 185 -17.79 7.38 18.28
N ASP A 186 -18.57 6.31 18.43
CA ASP A 186 -18.98 5.80 19.74
C ASP A 186 -17.80 5.25 20.55
N ASN A 187 -16.70 4.86 19.86
CA ASN A 187 -15.50 4.34 20.50
C ASN A 187 -14.52 5.42 20.99
N LYS A 188 -14.84 6.71 20.85
CA LYS A 188 -13.96 7.81 21.30
C LYS A 188 -13.55 7.68 22.77
N GLY A 189 -14.47 7.26 23.64
CA GLY A 189 -14.19 7.06 25.06
C GLY A 189 -13.10 6.00 25.30
N ASP A 190 -13.21 4.85 24.65
CA ASP A 190 -12.22 3.77 24.73
C ASP A 190 -10.85 4.20 24.20
N LEU A 191 -10.83 4.88 23.06
CA LEU A 191 -9.60 5.32 22.40
C LEU A 191 -8.87 6.41 23.19
N SER A 192 -9.63 7.31 23.84
CA SER A 192 -9.06 8.40 24.64
C SER A 192 -8.17 7.91 25.80
N ALA A 193 -8.36 6.68 26.28
CA ALA A 193 -7.55 6.09 27.33
C ALA A 193 -6.10 5.78 26.91
N TYR A 194 -5.81 5.80 25.61
CA TYR A 194 -4.51 5.50 25.02
C TYR A 194 -3.82 6.71 24.40
N MET A 195 -4.56 7.76 24.11
CA MET A 195 -4.07 8.94 23.38
C MET A 195 -3.63 10.04 24.36
N GLU A 196 -2.66 10.85 23.93
CA GLU A 196 -2.12 11.98 24.67
C GLU A 196 -2.57 13.30 24.03
N SER A 197 -3.84 13.37 23.63
CA SER A 197 -4.40 14.50 22.89
C SER A 197 -4.16 15.84 23.57
N ASP A 198 -3.70 16.81 22.79
CA ASP A 198 -3.45 18.18 23.23
C ASP A 198 -3.85 19.20 22.16
N ASP A 199 -3.65 20.50 22.47
CA ASP A 199 -3.96 21.61 21.56
C ASP A 199 -2.83 21.88 20.53
N SER A 200 -1.93 20.92 20.27
CA SER A 200 -0.83 21.11 19.33
C SER A 200 -1.31 21.27 17.87
N ALA A 201 -0.54 22.02 17.09
CA ALA A 201 -0.91 22.49 15.75
C ALA A 201 -0.88 21.41 14.63
N GLY A 202 -0.82 20.12 14.98
CA GLY A 202 -0.72 18.98 14.03
C GLY A 202 -2.05 18.36 13.61
N ASN A 203 -3.17 18.85 14.12
CA ASN A 203 -4.47 18.14 14.08
C ASN A 203 -5.39 18.58 12.92
N ASN A 204 -4.86 18.75 11.70
CA ASN A 204 -5.66 19.23 10.57
C ASN A 204 -5.53 18.42 9.28
N SER A 205 -4.87 17.26 9.32
CA SER A 205 -4.72 16.38 8.18
C SER A 205 -4.73 14.93 8.62
N PHE A 206 -5.34 14.05 7.82
CA PHE A 206 -5.26 12.60 8.02
C PHE A 206 -3.91 12.00 7.58
N TYR A 207 -3.02 12.79 6.99
CA TYR A 207 -1.72 12.34 6.48
C TYR A 207 -0.63 12.14 7.55
N ASP A 208 -0.64 12.92 8.63
CA ASP A 208 0.42 12.91 9.64
C ASP A 208 -0.17 13.02 11.05
N LEU A 209 -1.03 12.05 11.38
CA LEU A 209 -1.61 11.92 12.70
C LEU A 209 -0.62 11.24 13.63
N ASN A 210 -0.59 11.66 14.89
CA ASN A 210 0.25 11.05 15.91
C ASN A 210 -0.52 10.86 17.24
N ILE A 211 0.18 10.41 18.29
CA ILE A 211 -0.42 10.13 19.61
C ILE A 211 -1.10 11.34 20.27
N HIS A 212 -0.80 12.57 19.83
CA HIS A 212 -1.43 13.81 20.29
C HIS A 212 -2.64 14.24 19.46
N ALA A 213 -3.03 13.44 18.46
CA ALA A 213 -4.21 13.71 17.63
C ALA A 213 -5.48 13.88 18.47
N ASP A 214 -6.31 14.84 18.09
CA ASP A 214 -7.65 14.96 18.68
C ASP A 214 -8.54 13.77 18.31
N MET A 215 -9.56 13.54 19.13
CA MET A 215 -10.42 12.35 18.97
C MET A 215 -11.29 12.40 17.71
N ASP A 216 -11.61 13.59 17.18
CA ASP A 216 -12.38 13.68 15.93
C ASP A 216 -11.51 13.30 14.74
N MET A 217 -10.28 13.80 14.65
CA MET A 217 -9.32 13.41 13.61
C MET A 217 -8.94 11.93 13.70
N LEU A 218 -8.72 11.39 14.91
CA LEU A 218 -8.47 9.97 15.11
C LEU A 218 -9.63 9.11 14.59
N THR A 219 -10.87 9.60 14.70
CA THR A 219 -12.08 8.90 14.24
C THR A 219 -12.61 9.43 12.90
N TRP A 220 -11.68 9.85 12.04
CA TRP A 220 -11.93 10.21 10.64
C TRP A 220 -12.84 11.43 10.42
N GLY A 221 -13.09 12.25 11.44
CA GLY A 221 -13.85 13.49 11.32
C GLY A 221 -15.19 13.30 10.61
N LEU A 222 -15.39 13.97 9.48
CA LEU A 222 -16.59 13.85 8.65
C LEU A 222 -16.43 12.88 7.47
N LEU A 223 -15.24 12.29 7.27
CA LEU A 223 -14.94 11.41 6.14
C LEU A 223 -15.80 10.12 6.14
N ALA A 224 -16.19 9.65 7.34
CA ALA A 224 -17.00 8.44 7.54
C ALA A 224 -16.59 7.22 6.66
N PRO A 225 -15.30 6.84 6.65
CA PRO A 225 -14.81 5.80 5.74
C PRO A 225 -15.27 4.39 6.14
N GLN A 226 -15.10 3.45 5.21
CA GLN A 226 -15.26 2.01 5.42
C GLN A 226 -13.96 1.28 5.04
N ILE A 227 -13.64 0.21 5.76
CA ILE A 227 -12.49 -0.65 5.42
C ILE A 227 -12.83 -1.41 4.14
N SER A 228 -12.06 -1.18 3.08
CA SER A 228 -12.17 -1.90 1.81
C SER A 228 -11.22 -3.10 1.74
N ARG A 229 -10.07 -3.02 2.43
CA ARG A 229 -9.15 -4.15 2.60
C ARG A 229 -8.49 -4.09 3.97
N PRO A 230 -8.68 -5.12 4.84
CA PRO A 230 -8.03 -5.16 6.14
C PRO A 230 -6.51 -5.36 5.98
N GLY A 231 -5.75 -4.85 6.94
CA GLY A 231 -4.29 -4.96 6.93
C GLY A 231 -3.77 -6.22 7.61
N ILE A 232 -2.61 -6.69 7.17
CA ILE A 232 -1.82 -7.72 7.87
C ILE A 232 -0.76 -7.01 8.73
N PRO A 233 -0.74 -7.22 10.06
CA PRO A 233 0.21 -6.56 10.94
C PRO A 233 1.64 -7.04 10.69
N SER A 234 2.56 -6.09 10.63
CA SER A 234 4.00 -6.30 10.48
C SER A 234 4.69 -5.98 11.79
N ILE A 235 5.22 -7.00 12.45
CA ILE A 235 6.00 -6.86 13.68
C ILE A 235 7.36 -6.29 13.27
N LYS A 236 7.63 -5.05 13.67
CA LYS A 236 8.89 -4.36 13.34
C LYS A 236 9.97 -4.66 14.36
N GLU A 237 9.63 -4.59 15.64
CA GLU A 237 10.55 -4.89 16.74
C GLU A 237 9.78 -5.48 17.93
N ILE A 238 10.37 -6.44 18.64
CA ILE A 238 9.73 -6.97 19.86
C ILE A 238 10.77 -7.44 20.88
N ASN A 239 10.54 -7.05 22.13
CA ASN A 239 11.32 -7.48 23.27
C ASN A 239 10.42 -7.67 24.50
N GLU A 240 11.03 -8.00 25.64
CA GLU A 240 10.33 -8.25 26.91
C GLU A 240 9.54 -7.03 27.43
N ASN A 241 9.95 -5.82 27.04
CA ASN A 241 9.39 -4.57 27.54
C ASN A 241 8.47 -3.88 26.53
N THR A 242 8.80 -3.91 25.24
CA THR A 242 8.09 -3.17 24.19
C THR A 242 7.89 -3.97 22.93
N GLY A 243 6.83 -3.66 22.18
CA GLY A 243 6.61 -4.13 20.82
C GLY A 243 6.31 -2.97 19.88
N SER A 244 6.80 -3.05 18.65
CA SER A 244 6.50 -2.13 17.56
C SER A 244 5.86 -2.90 16.41
N VAL A 245 4.69 -2.44 15.97
CA VAL A 245 3.91 -3.06 14.91
C VAL A 245 3.47 -1.98 13.93
N SER A 246 3.62 -2.25 12.64
CA SER A 246 3.01 -1.45 11.57
C SER A 246 1.84 -2.22 10.96
N ILE A 247 0.86 -1.50 10.43
CA ILE A 247 -0.23 -2.09 9.64
C ILE A 247 -0.58 -1.16 8.49
N THR A 248 -0.75 -1.73 7.30
CA THR A 248 -1.22 -1.03 6.11
C THR A 248 -2.54 -1.62 5.68
N TYR A 249 -3.56 -0.78 5.51
CA TYR A 249 -4.90 -1.18 5.10
C TYR A 249 -5.51 -0.18 4.13
N SER A 250 -6.59 -0.56 3.47
CA SER A 250 -7.28 0.31 2.51
C SER A 250 -8.67 0.68 3.01
N ILE A 251 -9.06 1.92 2.75
CA ILE A 251 -10.38 2.44 3.08
C ILE A 251 -11.00 3.11 1.86
N THR A 252 -12.33 3.21 1.89
CA THR A 252 -13.12 3.99 0.94
C THR A 252 -13.99 4.99 1.68
N ALA A 253 -14.21 6.16 1.09
CA ALA A 253 -15.13 7.17 1.61
C ALA A 253 -15.92 7.79 0.45
N GLU A 254 -17.15 8.23 0.72
CA GLU A 254 -17.95 8.95 -0.27
C GLU A 254 -17.71 10.45 -0.11
N ASN A 255 -17.41 11.15 -1.21
CA ASN A 255 -17.24 12.60 -1.20
C ASN A 255 -18.60 13.33 -1.28
N GLU A 256 -18.58 14.67 -1.22
CA GLU A 256 -19.80 15.48 -1.25
C GLU A 256 -20.65 15.32 -2.54
N ASN A 257 -20.04 14.80 -3.61
CA ASN A 257 -20.70 14.56 -4.90
C ASN A 257 -21.21 13.13 -5.07
N GLY A 258 -21.03 12.26 -4.06
CA GLY A 258 -21.40 10.85 -4.12
C GLY A 258 -20.38 9.95 -4.81
N GLU A 259 -19.17 10.45 -5.09
CA GLU A 259 -18.09 9.65 -5.68
C GLU A 259 -17.32 8.92 -4.60
N VAL A 260 -16.94 7.67 -4.88
CA VAL A 260 -16.15 6.86 -3.96
C VAL A 260 -14.66 7.17 -4.14
N GLU A 261 -14.06 7.68 -3.08
CA GLU A 261 -12.62 7.93 -2.97
C GLU A 261 -11.94 6.75 -2.27
N HIS A 262 -10.71 6.46 -2.70
CA HIS A 262 -9.90 5.36 -2.19
C HIS A 262 -8.68 5.90 -1.46
N TYR A 263 -8.32 5.27 -0.34
CA TYR A 263 -7.16 5.66 0.46
C TYR A 263 -6.37 4.44 0.91
N GLN A 264 -5.05 4.57 0.92
CA GLN A 264 -4.15 3.66 1.63
C GLN A 264 -3.78 4.31 2.95
N VAL A 265 -3.89 3.54 4.04
CA VAL A 265 -3.58 4.00 5.39
C VAL A 265 -2.47 3.14 5.95
N GLU A 266 -1.39 3.79 6.37
CA GLU A 266 -0.30 3.18 7.12
C GLU A 266 -0.38 3.65 8.57
N GLU A 267 -0.27 2.73 9.52
CA GLU A 267 -0.18 3.04 10.93
C GLU A 267 1.02 2.35 11.58
N PHE A 268 1.62 3.05 12.52
CA PHE A 268 2.70 2.54 13.36
C PHE A 268 2.31 2.65 14.83
N TYR A 269 2.61 1.60 15.59
CA TYR A 269 2.32 1.48 17.00
C TYR A 269 3.59 1.09 17.74
N ARG A 270 3.92 1.83 18.81
CA ARG A 270 4.87 1.37 19.82
C ARG A 270 4.14 1.16 21.13
N MET A 271 4.26 -0.03 21.70
CA MET A 271 3.46 -0.48 22.83
C MET A 271 4.32 -1.04 23.94
N ARG A 272 3.82 -0.97 25.17
CA ARG A 272 4.33 -1.70 26.34
C ARG A 272 3.18 -2.31 27.12
N TYR A 273 3.31 -3.57 27.50
CA TYR A 273 2.41 -4.20 28.46
C TYR A 273 2.92 -3.99 29.88
N ASP A 274 2.17 -3.29 30.74
CA ASP A 274 2.55 -3.01 32.13
C ASP A 274 2.01 -4.04 33.14
N GLN A 275 1.76 -5.27 32.68
CA GLN A 275 1.09 -6.37 33.40
C GLN A 275 -0.42 -6.17 33.63
N THR A 276 -0.93 -4.94 33.56
CA THR A 276 -2.36 -4.66 33.69
C THR A 276 -3.01 -4.36 32.35
N ARG A 277 -2.38 -3.51 31.54
CA ARG A 277 -2.92 -3.07 30.25
C ARG A 277 -1.80 -2.75 29.25
N ILE A 278 -2.17 -2.64 27.99
CA ILE A 278 -1.29 -2.07 26.97
C ILE A 278 -1.23 -0.56 27.15
N ARG A 279 -0.02 -0.01 27.13
CA ARG A 279 0.28 1.42 27.01
C ARG A 279 0.73 1.68 25.60
N LEU A 280 0.07 2.62 24.94
CA LEU A 280 0.53 3.19 23.67
C LEU A 280 1.61 4.22 24.01
N LEU A 281 2.81 4.02 23.47
CA LEU A 281 3.99 4.87 23.71
C LEU A 281 4.29 5.77 22.51
N ASP A 282 3.91 5.31 21.31
CA ASP A 282 3.99 6.06 20.08
C ASP A 282 2.90 5.56 19.14
N PHE A 283 2.32 6.47 18.39
CA PHE A 283 1.32 6.21 17.36
C PHE A 283 1.57 7.17 16.22
N LYS A 284 1.54 6.64 14.99
CA LYS A 284 1.52 7.43 13.77
C LYS A 284 0.51 6.83 12.81
N ARG A 285 -0.24 7.69 12.10
CA ARG A 285 -1.10 7.30 10.99
C ARG A 285 -0.87 8.23 9.81
N SER A 286 -0.71 7.65 8.63
CA SER A 286 -0.68 8.34 7.36
C SER A 286 -1.72 7.78 6.41
N ALA A 287 -2.77 8.56 6.14
CA ALA A 287 -3.69 8.29 5.05
C ALA A 287 -3.25 9.02 3.79
N LYS A 288 -3.26 8.33 2.65
CA LYS A 288 -2.92 8.86 1.34
C LYS A 288 -4.02 8.51 0.34
N GLN A 289 -4.57 9.51 -0.34
CA GLN A 289 -5.61 9.33 -1.34
C GLN A 289 -5.01 8.77 -2.64
N VAL A 290 -5.63 7.70 -3.15
CA VAL A 290 -5.33 7.11 -4.45
C VAL A 290 -6.15 7.86 -5.50
N LEU A 291 -5.48 8.60 -6.37
CA LEU A 291 -6.15 9.38 -7.42
C LEU A 291 -6.69 8.47 -8.52
N THR A 292 -7.79 8.91 -9.13
CA THR A 292 -8.35 8.27 -10.32
C THR A 292 -8.51 9.29 -11.45
N THR A 293 -8.61 8.81 -12.69
CA THR A 293 -8.70 9.68 -13.88
C THR A 293 -10.01 10.46 -13.96
N GLU A 294 -11.01 10.06 -13.21
CA GLU A 294 -12.36 10.64 -13.20
C GLU A 294 -12.47 11.83 -12.23
N GLN A 295 -11.52 11.96 -11.30
CA GLN A 295 -11.55 13.00 -10.27
C GLN A 295 -11.22 14.37 -10.85
N THR A 296 -12.00 15.38 -10.44
CA THR A 296 -11.69 16.78 -10.73
C THR A 296 -10.65 17.29 -9.75
N VAL A 297 -9.38 17.23 -10.13
CA VAL A 297 -8.26 17.67 -9.27
C VAL A 297 -7.96 19.16 -9.38
N ALA A 298 -8.41 19.85 -10.42
CA ALA A 298 -8.09 21.26 -10.64
C ALA A 298 -9.20 22.20 -10.14
N SER A 299 -8.87 23.14 -9.25
CA SER A 299 -9.80 24.16 -8.78
C SER A 299 -9.06 25.45 -8.40
N GLY A 300 -9.56 26.60 -8.87
CA GLY A 300 -9.03 27.92 -8.49
C GLY A 300 -7.55 28.15 -8.80
N GLY A 301 -7.03 27.53 -9.88
CA GLY A 301 -5.61 27.60 -10.25
C GLY A 301 -4.68 26.73 -9.40
N LYS A 302 -5.24 25.79 -8.64
CA LYS A 302 -4.49 24.81 -7.83
C LYS A 302 -4.86 23.39 -8.25
N LEU A 303 -3.93 22.47 -8.02
CA LEU A 303 -4.18 21.04 -8.06
C LEU A 303 -4.44 20.55 -6.63
N ASN A 304 -5.64 20.05 -6.39
CA ASN A 304 -6.03 19.33 -5.19
C ASN A 304 -5.69 17.85 -5.39
N LEU A 305 -4.70 17.41 -4.63
CA LEU A 305 -4.21 16.03 -4.63
C LEU A 305 -4.87 15.19 -3.53
N GLY A 306 -5.87 15.74 -2.83
CA GLY A 306 -6.52 15.05 -1.74
C GLY A 306 -5.65 14.98 -0.49
N VAL A 307 -5.83 13.93 0.31
CA VAL A 307 -5.00 13.67 1.49
C VAL A 307 -3.66 13.08 1.04
N THR A 308 -2.57 13.81 1.21
CA THR A 308 -1.21 13.36 0.86
C THR A 308 -0.15 14.22 1.57
N ASP A 309 1.13 13.91 1.38
CA ASP A 309 2.24 14.74 1.85
C ASP A 309 2.18 16.12 1.19
N ARG A 310 2.68 17.14 1.90
CA ARG A 310 2.93 18.46 1.30
C ARG A 310 4.14 18.46 0.36
N ALA A 311 5.12 17.59 0.61
CA ALA A 311 6.33 17.45 -0.18
C ALA A 311 6.13 16.52 -1.39
N VAL A 312 5.19 16.86 -2.27
CA VAL A 312 4.94 16.10 -3.50
C VAL A 312 6.06 16.33 -4.51
N GLN A 313 6.56 15.26 -5.11
CA GLN A 313 7.47 15.37 -6.25
C GLN A 313 6.70 15.85 -7.48
N TYR A 314 7.13 16.96 -8.07
CA TYR A 314 6.57 17.45 -9.32
C TYR A 314 7.61 18.15 -10.20
N LYS A 315 7.31 18.26 -11.50
CA LYS A 315 8.00 19.10 -12.48
C LYS A 315 6.98 19.77 -13.38
N VAL A 316 7.36 20.91 -13.95
CA VAL A 316 6.52 21.69 -14.87
C VAL A 316 7.29 21.88 -16.17
N SER A 317 6.59 21.83 -17.31
CA SER A 317 7.14 22.18 -18.62
C SER A 317 7.66 23.64 -18.64
N GLU A 318 8.56 23.94 -19.57
CA GLU A 318 9.23 25.26 -19.64
C GLU A 318 8.22 26.42 -19.82
N ASP A 319 7.17 26.19 -20.61
CA ASP A 319 6.06 27.11 -20.85
C ASP A 319 5.03 27.18 -19.70
N GLY A 320 5.14 26.30 -18.70
CA GLY A 320 4.18 26.20 -17.61
C GLY A 320 2.89 25.44 -17.94
N GLY A 321 2.72 24.93 -19.17
CA GLY A 321 1.46 24.36 -19.66
C GLY A 321 1.11 22.98 -19.08
N ILE A 322 2.11 22.22 -18.61
CA ILE A 322 1.93 20.86 -18.11
C ILE A 322 2.67 20.67 -16.78
N ALA A 323 1.96 20.14 -15.79
CA ALA A 323 2.54 19.76 -14.50
C ALA A 323 2.51 18.24 -14.35
N ALA A 324 3.67 17.63 -14.14
CA ALA A 324 3.82 16.22 -13.82
C ALA A 324 4.10 16.02 -12.34
N PHE A 325 3.48 15.04 -11.71
CA PHE A 325 3.66 14.77 -10.28
C PHE A 325 3.51 13.28 -9.96
N VAL A 326 4.14 12.84 -8.88
CA VAL A 326 4.04 11.47 -8.37
C VAL A 326 3.12 11.46 -7.17
N GLN A 327 2.15 10.55 -7.18
CA GLN A 327 1.26 10.35 -6.04
C GLN A 327 0.96 8.87 -5.87
N GLN A 328 1.22 8.36 -4.67
CA GLN A 328 0.90 6.99 -4.29
C GLN A 328 1.49 5.93 -5.23
N GLY A 329 2.69 6.12 -5.78
CA GLY A 329 3.30 5.18 -6.73
C GLY A 329 2.77 5.30 -8.16
N ASP A 330 1.96 6.32 -8.45
CA ASP A 330 1.49 6.62 -9.80
C ASP A 330 2.09 7.94 -10.29
N LEU A 331 2.47 7.97 -11.57
CA LEU A 331 2.91 9.17 -12.26
C LEU A 331 1.74 9.80 -13.01
N TRP A 332 1.50 11.06 -12.73
CA TRP A 332 0.41 11.84 -13.31
C TRP A 332 0.95 13.04 -14.09
N ALA A 333 0.25 13.40 -15.14
CA ALA A 333 0.43 14.65 -15.87
C ALA A 333 -0.90 15.39 -15.96
N TYR A 334 -0.89 16.67 -15.58
CA TYR A 334 -2.01 17.57 -15.72
C TYR A 334 -1.68 18.65 -16.74
N ASN A 335 -2.47 18.70 -17.83
CA ASN A 335 -2.36 19.73 -18.85
C ASN A 335 -3.35 20.86 -18.54
N ILE A 336 -2.82 22.06 -18.34
CA ILE A 336 -3.58 23.23 -17.87
C ILE A 336 -4.54 23.74 -18.96
N GLU A 337 -4.10 23.75 -20.21
CA GLU A 337 -4.90 24.27 -21.33
C GLU A 337 -6.14 23.42 -21.61
N THR A 338 -5.98 22.10 -21.54
CA THR A 338 -7.04 21.13 -21.81
C THR A 338 -7.83 20.73 -20.56
N ASN A 339 -7.39 21.18 -19.37
CA ASN A 339 -7.96 20.78 -18.07
C ASN A 339 -8.05 19.25 -17.94
N LYS A 340 -6.99 18.54 -18.35
CA LYS A 340 -6.98 17.08 -18.43
C LYS A 340 -5.91 16.49 -17.52
N LEU A 341 -6.34 15.66 -16.58
CA LEU A 341 -5.48 14.78 -15.80
C LEU A 341 -5.27 13.46 -16.57
N THR A 342 -4.01 13.03 -16.68
CA THR A 342 -3.63 11.79 -17.37
C THR A 342 -2.69 10.99 -16.47
N ARG A 343 -2.99 9.71 -16.25
CA ARG A 343 -2.07 8.77 -15.62
C ARG A 343 -1.05 8.29 -16.66
N ILE A 344 0.23 8.60 -16.42
CA ILE A 344 1.35 8.28 -17.32
C ILE A 344 1.90 6.89 -17.02
N PHE A 345 2.03 6.57 -15.73
CA PHE A 345 2.55 5.28 -15.26
C PHE A 345 1.88 4.88 -13.96
N THR A 346 1.63 3.58 -13.79
CA THR A 346 1.07 3.00 -12.58
C THR A 346 1.39 1.51 -12.53
N PHE A 347 1.67 0.99 -11.34
CA PHE A 347 1.64 -0.46 -11.10
C PHE A 347 0.23 -0.97 -10.80
N ARG A 348 -0.75 -0.07 -10.63
CA ARG A 348 -2.13 -0.44 -10.34
C ARG A 348 -2.87 -0.88 -11.57
N ASP A 349 -3.38 -2.10 -11.50
CA ASP A 349 -4.35 -2.60 -12.47
C ASP A 349 -5.76 -2.08 -12.16
N ALA A 350 -6.38 -1.43 -13.15
CA ALA A 350 -7.70 -0.82 -13.01
C ALA A 350 -8.78 -1.92 -12.96
N GLY A 351 -9.23 -2.26 -11.76
CA GLY A 351 -10.31 -3.22 -11.52
C GLY A 351 -9.88 -4.49 -10.77
N SER A 352 -8.61 -4.61 -10.41
CA SER A 352 -8.11 -5.69 -9.55
C SER A 352 -7.98 -5.22 -8.10
N ASN A 353 -8.43 -6.04 -7.14
CA ASN A 353 -8.14 -5.85 -5.70
C ASN A 353 -6.87 -6.62 -5.28
N ASP A 354 -6.00 -6.91 -6.24
CA ASP A 354 -4.72 -7.56 -5.99
C ASP A 354 -3.80 -6.63 -5.20
N GLU A 355 -3.46 -7.06 -3.99
CA GLU A 355 -2.63 -6.28 -3.06
C GLU A 355 -1.18 -6.07 -3.53
N ARG A 356 -0.71 -6.83 -4.53
CA ARG A 356 0.62 -6.64 -5.13
C ARG A 356 0.71 -5.33 -5.89
N ASN A 357 -0.42 -4.85 -6.40
CA ASN A 357 -0.52 -3.58 -7.13
C ASN A 357 -0.39 -2.35 -6.23
N ASP A 358 -0.60 -2.53 -4.92
CA ASP A 358 -0.54 -1.46 -3.92
C ASP A 358 0.75 -1.51 -3.08
N TYR A 359 1.70 -2.38 -3.46
CA TYR A 359 2.98 -2.51 -2.78
C TYR A 359 3.85 -1.29 -3.04
N ASP A 360 4.34 -0.64 -1.98
CA ASP A 360 4.92 0.69 -2.01
C ASP A 360 6.46 0.72 -1.87
N GLN A 361 7.14 -0.42 -2.03
CA GLN A 361 8.61 -0.47 -2.07
C GLN A 361 9.19 -0.19 -3.46
N HIS A 362 8.60 0.79 -4.16
CA HIS A 362 9.11 1.39 -5.38
C HIS A 362 8.91 2.91 -5.29
N ASP A 363 9.70 3.68 -6.04
CA ASP A 363 9.54 5.13 -6.09
C ASP A 363 9.74 5.61 -7.53
N ILE A 364 9.09 6.70 -7.90
CA ILE A 364 9.16 7.24 -9.25
C ILE A 364 9.88 8.57 -9.21
N GLN A 365 10.97 8.68 -9.97
CA GLN A 365 11.69 9.94 -10.11
C GLN A 365 11.45 10.58 -11.48
N ILE A 366 10.70 11.68 -11.51
CA ILE A 366 10.57 12.55 -12.70
C ILE A 366 11.89 13.25 -12.98
N VAL A 367 12.49 13.00 -14.14
CA VAL A 367 13.78 13.58 -14.57
C VAL A 367 13.56 14.89 -15.32
N ARG A 368 12.72 14.87 -16.36
CA ARG A 368 12.38 16.05 -17.17
C ARG A 368 11.00 15.95 -17.80
N ILE A 369 10.47 17.11 -18.19
CA ILE A 369 9.24 17.26 -18.96
C ILE A 369 9.48 18.32 -20.03
N GLU A 370 9.08 18.03 -21.27
CA GLU A 370 9.15 18.92 -22.42
C GLU A 370 7.80 19.64 -22.65
N GLU A 371 7.80 20.73 -23.42
CA GLU A 371 6.59 21.54 -23.72
C GLU A 371 5.50 20.73 -24.46
N ASN A 372 5.91 19.73 -25.26
CA ASN A 372 5.00 18.82 -25.95
C ASN A 372 4.36 17.76 -25.01
N GLY A 373 4.79 17.69 -23.74
CA GLY A 373 4.36 16.70 -22.76
C GLY A 373 5.20 15.42 -22.69
N ASP A 374 6.26 15.31 -23.51
CA ASP A 374 7.20 14.19 -23.41
C ASP A 374 7.93 14.23 -22.06
N MET A 375 8.10 13.06 -21.45
CA MET A 375 8.59 12.93 -20.08
C MET A 375 9.57 11.79 -19.94
N ASP A 376 10.70 12.07 -19.29
CA ASP A 376 11.63 11.03 -18.84
C ASP A 376 11.51 10.87 -17.33
N TYR A 377 11.42 9.63 -16.88
CA TYR A 377 11.33 9.26 -15.48
C TYR A 377 12.05 7.92 -15.23
N VAL A 378 12.37 7.66 -13.96
CA VAL A 378 12.94 6.41 -13.46
C VAL A 378 11.93 5.79 -12.50
N VAL A 379 11.86 4.47 -12.48
CA VAL A 379 11.05 3.65 -11.56
C VAL A 379 11.94 2.65 -10.86
#